data_AF-A0A7W0SJU6-F1
#
_entry.id   AF-A0A7W0SJU6-F1
#
_cell.length_a   1.000
_cell.length_b   1.000
_cell.length_c   1.000
_cell.angle_alpha   90.00
_cell.angle_beta   90.00
_cell.angle_gamma   90.00
#
_symmetry.space_group_name_H-M   'P 1'
#
loop_
_entity.id
_entity.type
_entity.pdbx_description
1 polymer ?
#
loop_
_entity_poly.entity_id
_entity_poly.type
_entity_poly.pdbx_seq_one_letter_code
_entity_poly.pdbx_strand_id
1 'polypeptide(L)'
;MKKLLLCAVLGMATLGEAVEGLRDASAAPNRTSVVERIDNLRQETWRWQTLMGRRLTPSTRSERRETSSAYRRWVLELWKDRAVRARKQAARPPHESAWRCLQRYEAGWKANTGNGYYGGLQMDMSFQRSYGLTLLRRKGTANNWMPVEQMWVGERALRAGRGFYPWPNAARKCGLI
;
A
#
# COMPACT_ATOMS: atom_id res chain seq x y z
N MET A 1 -51.52 30.57 -75.80
CA MET A 1 -50.92 29.22 -75.95
C MET A 1 -50.22 28.91 -74.63
N LYS A 2 -50.82 28.10 -73.73
CA LYS A 2 -50.44 26.70 -73.39
C LYS A 2 -49.00 26.63 -72.80
N LYS A 3 -48.67 26.15 -71.59
CA LYS A 3 -49.31 25.30 -70.55
C LYS A 3 -48.54 25.44 -69.21
N LEU A 4 -49.24 25.18 -68.09
CA LEU A 4 -48.71 24.84 -66.76
C LEU A 4 -47.84 23.56 -66.75
N LEU A 5 -46.93 23.46 -65.77
CA LEU A 5 -46.57 22.25 -64.97
C LEU A 5 -45.58 22.70 -63.85
N LEU A 6 -46.01 22.96 -62.61
CA LEU A 6 -46.04 22.04 -61.46
C LEU A 6 -45.02 20.89 -61.47
N CYS A 7 -44.05 20.93 -60.55
CA CYS A 7 -43.57 19.76 -59.83
C CYS A 7 -43.25 20.17 -58.38
N ALA A 8 -44.10 19.70 -57.47
CA ALA A 8 -43.84 19.65 -56.04
C ALA A 8 -43.20 18.30 -55.71
N VAL A 9 -42.10 18.26 -54.94
CA VAL A 9 -41.72 17.11 -54.12
C VAL A 9 -40.99 17.60 -52.86
N LEU A 10 -41.74 17.56 -51.75
CA LEU A 10 -41.42 17.00 -50.44
C LEU A 10 -40.00 17.17 -49.85
N GLY A 11 -39.96 18.03 -48.83
CA GLY A 11 -39.44 17.79 -47.48
C GLY A 11 -38.46 16.64 -47.23
N MET A 12 -37.34 16.99 -46.62
CA MET A 12 -36.87 16.35 -45.40
C MET A 12 -36.11 17.39 -44.56
N ALA A 13 -36.82 17.96 -43.59
CA ALA A 13 -36.17 18.62 -42.47
C ALA A 13 -35.46 17.53 -41.66
N THR A 14 -34.15 17.40 -41.81
CA THR A 14 -33.37 16.66 -40.82
C THR A 14 -33.17 17.59 -39.64
N LEU A 15 -34.01 17.37 -38.62
CA LEU A 15 -33.71 17.77 -37.25
C LEU A 15 -32.37 17.13 -36.88
N GLY A 16 -31.31 17.93 -36.88
CA GLY A 16 -30.08 17.60 -36.17
C GLY A 16 -30.35 17.69 -34.66
N GLU A 17 -31.09 16.73 -34.12
CA GLU A 17 -31.23 16.53 -32.69
C GLU A 17 -29.89 16.10 -32.10
N ALA A 18 -29.46 16.89 -31.10
CA ALA A 18 -28.83 16.40 -29.89
C ALA A 18 -27.57 15.53 -30.02
N VAL A 19 -26.42 16.16 -30.31
CA VAL A 19 -25.10 15.58 -29.96
C VAL A 19 -24.37 16.47 -28.94
N GLU A 20 -25.12 16.99 -27.96
CA GLU A 20 -24.60 17.86 -26.89
C GLU A 20 -25.15 17.49 -25.50
N GLY A 21 -25.40 16.20 -25.26
CA GLY A 21 -26.01 15.71 -24.01
C GLY A 21 -25.29 14.57 -23.28
N LEU A 22 -24.17 14.04 -23.79
CA LEU A 22 -23.49 12.87 -23.19
C LEU A 22 -22.05 13.14 -22.74
N ARG A 23 -21.67 14.41 -22.60
CA ARG A 23 -20.45 14.82 -21.91
C ARG A 23 -20.87 15.40 -20.56
N ASP A 24 -20.27 14.88 -19.49
CA ASP A 24 -20.31 15.38 -18.10
C ASP A 24 -21.31 14.81 -17.07
N ALA A 25 -21.73 13.55 -17.21
CA ALA A 25 -22.36 12.81 -16.09
C ALA A 25 -21.36 12.00 -15.22
N SER A 26 -20.06 11.99 -15.52
CA SER A 26 -19.06 11.16 -14.81
C SER A 26 -17.96 11.93 -14.07
N ALA A 27 -18.06 13.25 -13.92
CA ALA A 27 -16.95 14.07 -13.41
C ALA A 27 -16.73 14.04 -11.88
N ALA A 28 -17.64 13.47 -11.09
CA ALA A 28 -17.48 13.35 -9.63
C ALA A 28 -17.56 11.89 -9.17
N PRO A 29 -16.55 11.36 -8.45
CA PRO A 29 -16.63 10.00 -7.93
C PRO A 29 -17.82 9.85 -6.98
N ASN A 30 -18.62 8.79 -7.15
CA ASN A 30 -19.75 8.47 -6.27
C ASN A 30 -19.27 8.42 -4.81
N ARG A 31 -20.03 8.98 -3.87
CA ARG A 31 -19.74 9.00 -2.41
C ARG A 31 -19.20 7.66 -1.90
N THR A 32 -19.84 6.56 -2.26
CA THR A 32 -19.43 5.21 -1.83
C THR A 32 -17.99 4.90 -2.25
N SER A 33 -17.63 5.21 -3.50
CA SER A 33 -16.27 5.02 -4.02
C SER A 33 -15.23 5.89 -3.30
N VAL A 34 -15.58 7.11 -2.87
CA VAL A 34 -14.65 7.99 -2.14
C VAL A 34 -14.38 7.46 -0.74
N VAL A 35 -15.43 7.02 -0.03
CA VAL A 35 -15.28 6.45 1.32
C VAL A 35 -14.47 5.16 1.29
N GLU A 36 -14.70 4.29 0.31
CA GLU A 36 -13.93 3.05 0.13
C GLU A 36 -12.44 3.34 -0.13
N ARG A 37 -12.14 4.32 -0.99
CA ARG A 37 -10.76 4.76 -1.23
C ARG A 37 -10.10 5.30 0.04
N ILE A 38 -10.83 6.08 0.84
CA ILE A 38 -10.35 6.56 2.15
C ILE A 38 -10.04 5.38 3.08
N ASP A 39 -10.92 4.36 3.11
CA ASP A 39 -10.70 3.17 3.92
C ASP A 39 -9.45 2.41 3.49
N ASN A 40 -9.26 2.21 2.19
CA ASN A 40 -8.09 1.52 1.64
C ASN A 40 -6.79 2.25 2.00
N LEU A 41 -6.76 3.58 1.84
CA LEU A 41 -5.60 4.40 2.20
C LEU A 41 -5.32 4.38 3.71
N ARG A 42 -6.37 4.36 4.53
CA ARG A 42 -6.25 4.23 5.98
C ARG A 42 -5.64 2.88 6.35
N GLN A 43 -6.13 1.79 5.78
CA GLN A 43 -5.59 0.46 6.01
C GLN A 43 -4.15 0.33 5.52
N GLU A 44 -3.80 0.94 4.39
CA GLU A 44 -2.41 0.99 3.93
C GLU A 44 -1.52 1.76 4.92
N THR A 45 -1.96 2.93 5.36
CA THR A 45 -1.23 3.75 6.35
C THR A 45 -0.97 2.95 7.61
N TRP A 46 -2.00 2.32 8.17
CA TRP A 46 -1.90 1.51 9.38
C TRP A 46 -1.06 0.25 9.17
N ARG A 47 -1.11 -0.39 8.00
CA ARG A 47 -0.24 -1.53 7.67
C ARG A 47 1.23 -1.15 7.79
N TRP A 48 1.62 -0.01 7.21
CA TRP A 48 3.00 0.47 7.28
C TRP A 48 3.39 0.90 8.71
N GLN A 49 2.49 1.57 9.44
CA GLN A 49 2.74 1.94 10.84
C GLN A 49 2.92 0.73 11.75
N THR A 50 2.07 -0.29 11.61
CA THR A 50 2.20 -1.56 12.33
C THR A 50 3.52 -2.26 12.00
N LEU A 51 3.92 -2.30 10.72
CA LEU A 51 5.21 -2.88 10.33
C LEU A 51 6.37 -2.21 11.06
N MET A 52 6.37 -0.87 11.10
CA MET A 52 7.40 -0.08 11.78
C MET A 52 7.31 -0.14 13.32
N GLY A 53 6.19 -0.61 13.89
CA GLY A 53 5.91 -0.54 15.32
C GLY A 53 5.55 0.86 15.82
N ARG A 54 4.99 1.71 14.95
CA ARG A 54 4.52 3.06 15.29
C ARG A 54 3.06 3.05 15.74
N ARG A 55 2.68 4.02 16.56
CA ARG A 55 1.27 4.28 16.92
C ARG A 55 0.46 4.56 15.66
N LEU A 56 -0.72 3.96 15.57
CA LEU A 56 -1.63 4.16 14.45
C LEU A 56 -2.19 5.58 14.44
N THR A 57 -2.23 6.21 13.27
CA THR A 57 -2.87 7.54 13.11
C THR A 57 -4.37 7.42 13.42
N PRO A 58 -4.91 8.21 14.37
CA PRO A 58 -6.33 8.18 14.70
C PRO A 58 -7.23 8.54 13.51
N SER A 59 -8.45 8.02 13.52
CA SER A 59 -9.47 8.31 12.51
C SER A 59 -10.86 8.37 13.14
N THR A 60 -11.52 9.52 13.04
CA THR A 60 -12.91 9.73 13.54
C THR A 60 -13.97 9.13 12.62
N ARG A 61 -13.61 8.80 11.37
CA ARG A 61 -14.53 8.32 10.32
C ARG A 61 -15.69 9.27 10.02
N SER A 62 -15.49 10.58 10.25
CA SER A 62 -16.50 11.62 10.02
C SER A 62 -16.97 11.70 8.57
N GLU A 63 -16.12 11.33 7.60
CA GLU A 63 -16.45 11.29 6.18
C GLU A 63 -17.68 10.44 5.83
N ARG A 64 -18.04 9.49 6.71
CA ARG A 64 -19.19 8.61 6.54
C ARG A 64 -20.51 9.30 6.83
N ARG A 65 -20.51 10.23 7.79
CA ARG A 65 -21.71 10.98 8.21
C ARG A 65 -21.86 12.28 7.43
N GLU A 66 -20.75 12.83 6.95
CA GLU A 66 -20.74 14.10 6.23
C GLU A 66 -21.38 14.00 4.84
N THR A 67 -22.21 14.99 4.48
CA THR A 67 -22.87 15.07 3.16
C THR A 67 -21.99 15.78 2.13
N SER A 68 -21.15 16.73 2.57
CA SER A 68 -20.28 17.54 1.71
C SER A 68 -19.30 16.70 0.86
N SER A 69 -19.39 16.85 -0.46
CA SER A 69 -18.46 16.21 -1.40
C SER A 69 -17.05 16.80 -1.32
N ALA A 70 -16.94 18.10 -1.02
CA ALA A 70 -15.66 18.78 -0.85
C ALA A 70 -14.91 18.28 0.39
N TYR A 71 -15.63 18.10 1.51
CA TYR A 71 -15.04 17.54 2.73
C TYR A 71 -14.50 16.13 2.51
N ARG A 72 -15.29 15.24 1.87
CA ARG A 72 -14.83 13.87 1.57
C ARG A 72 -13.60 13.87 0.66
N ARG A 73 -13.54 14.76 -0.33
CA ARG A 73 -12.36 14.92 -1.19
C ARG A 73 -11.14 15.39 -0.40
N TRP A 74 -11.32 16.35 0.52
CA TRP A 74 -10.24 16.77 1.41
C TRP A 74 -9.74 15.62 2.31
N VAL A 75 -10.65 14.83 2.90
CA VAL A 75 -10.27 13.64 3.69
C VAL A 75 -9.53 12.61 2.83
N LEU A 76 -9.94 12.42 1.57
CA LEU A 76 -9.26 11.54 0.62
C LEU A 76 -7.81 11.98 0.38
N GLU A 77 -7.58 13.25 0.05
CA GLU A 77 -6.21 13.77 -0.15
C GLU A 77 -5.37 13.68 1.13
N LEU A 78 -5.97 13.97 2.28
CA LEU A 78 -5.31 13.81 3.58
C LEU A 78 -4.83 12.36 3.81
N TRP A 79 -5.65 11.37 3.50
CA TRP A 79 -5.26 9.96 3.66
C TRP A 79 -4.29 9.48 2.59
N LYS A 80 -4.32 10.03 1.37
CA LYS A 80 -3.29 9.78 0.35
C LYS A 80 -1.92 10.23 0.84
N ASP A 81 -1.82 11.45 1.34
CA ASP A 81 -0.57 11.99 1.88
C ASP A 81 -0.02 11.14 3.03
N ARG A 82 -0.90 10.74 3.96
CA ARG A 82 -0.53 9.87 5.07
C ARG A 82 -0.01 8.51 4.60
N ALA A 83 -0.67 7.89 3.64
CA ALA A 83 -0.25 6.61 3.08
C ALA A 83 1.12 6.72 2.40
N VAL A 84 1.32 7.75 1.57
CA VAL A 84 2.61 8.03 0.90
C VAL A 84 3.73 8.24 1.93
N ARG A 85 3.49 9.06 2.96
CA ARG A 85 4.49 9.31 4.02
C ARG A 85 4.82 8.03 4.78
N ALA A 86 3.81 7.26 5.18
CA ALA A 86 4.02 6.00 5.90
C ALA A 86 4.79 4.98 5.05
N ARG A 87 4.48 4.87 3.75
CA ARG A 87 5.20 4.00 2.81
C ARG A 87 6.66 4.45 2.64
N LYS A 88 6.91 5.76 2.44
CA LYS A 88 8.27 6.30 2.31
C LYS A 88 9.13 6.05 3.55
N GLN A 89 8.54 6.17 4.74
CA GLN A 89 9.22 5.85 6.00
C GLN A 89 9.49 4.35 6.13
N ALA A 90 8.51 3.50 5.83
CA ALA A 90 8.68 2.06 5.90
C ALA A 90 9.71 1.54 4.89
N ALA A 91 9.88 2.19 3.74
CA ALA A 91 10.89 1.83 2.75
C ALA A 91 12.34 2.05 3.21
N ARG A 92 12.56 2.75 4.34
CA ARG A 92 13.88 3.11 4.86
C ARG A 92 14.02 2.64 6.30
N PRO A 93 14.19 1.32 6.53
CA PRO A 93 14.39 0.81 7.88
C PRO A 93 15.68 1.41 8.47
N PRO A 94 15.73 1.66 9.79
CA PRO A 94 17.01 1.93 10.44
C PRO A 94 18.00 0.79 10.19
N HIS A 95 19.30 1.11 10.27
CA HIS A 95 20.39 0.17 10.06
C HIS A 95 20.28 -0.68 8.78
N GLU A 96 19.67 -0.16 7.70
CA GLU A 96 19.49 -0.91 6.45
C GLU A 96 20.81 -1.52 5.93
N SER A 97 21.92 -0.79 6.03
CA SER A 97 23.24 -1.29 5.64
C SER A 97 23.69 -2.50 6.47
N ALA A 98 23.42 -2.50 7.78
CA ALA A 98 23.71 -3.62 8.67
C ALA A 98 22.88 -4.86 8.31
N TRP A 99 21.56 -4.69 8.13
CA TRP A 99 20.68 -5.79 7.76
C TRP A 99 21.03 -6.39 6.41
N ARG A 100 21.40 -5.56 5.42
CA ARG A 100 21.88 -6.03 4.13
C ARG A 100 23.23 -6.73 4.24
N CYS A 101 24.11 -6.27 5.13
CA CYS A 101 25.38 -6.94 5.39
C CYS A 101 25.16 -8.35 5.97
N LEU A 102 24.31 -8.47 7.00
CA LEU A 102 23.92 -9.75 7.56
C LEU A 102 23.34 -10.67 6.49
N GLN A 103 22.37 -10.17 5.73
CA GLN A 103 21.72 -10.95 4.67
C GLN A 103 22.71 -11.52 3.64
N ARG A 104 23.76 -10.78 3.27
CA ARG A 104 24.79 -11.29 2.33
C ARG A 104 25.54 -12.51 2.86
N TYR A 105 25.71 -12.63 4.18
CA TYR A 105 26.40 -13.77 4.80
C TYR A 105 25.46 -14.89 5.23
N GLU A 106 24.16 -14.61 5.36
CA GLU A 106 23.15 -15.57 5.83
C GLU A 106 22.49 -16.32 4.68
N ALA A 107 21.62 -15.67 3.90
CA ALA A 107 20.92 -16.32 2.78
C ALA A 107 20.24 -15.32 1.83
N GLY A 108 19.71 -15.81 0.70
CA GLY A 108 18.83 -15.01 -0.16
C GLY A 108 17.50 -14.65 0.51
N TRP A 109 16.91 -13.50 0.18
CA TRP A 109 15.66 -13.02 0.81
C TRP A 109 14.48 -14.00 0.75
N LYS A 110 14.47 -14.90 -0.22
CA LYS A 110 13.43 -15.92 -0.45
C LYS A 110 13.85 -17.32 -0.02
N ALA A 111 14.98 -17.46 0.67
CA ALA A 111 15.52 -18.76 1.06
C ALA A 111 14.56 -19.53 1.98
N ASN A 112 14.34 -20.80 1.63
CA ASN A 112 13.63 -21.80 2.41
C ASN A 112 14.22 -23.17 2.04
N THR A 113 15.34 -23.53 2.68
CA THR A 113 16.12 -24.73 2.34
C THR A 113 15.68 -25.98 3.11
N GLY A 114 14.66 -25.87 3.97
CA GLY A 114 14.22 -26.95 4.85
C GLY A 114 15.01 -27.06 6.16
N ASN A 115 15.95 -26.15 6.45
CA ASN A 115 16.76 -26.16 7.67
C ASN A 115 16.10 -25.51 8.90
N GLY A 116 14.81 -25.16 8.82
CA GLY A 116 14.05 -24.53 9.92
C GLY A 116 14.20 -23.01 10.02
N TYR A 117 14.99 -22.39 9.15
CA TYR A 117 15.19 -20.94 9.07
C TYR A 117 14.67 -20.40 7.75
N TYR A 118 14.18 -19.16 7.78
CA TYR A 118 13.45 -18.60 6.64
C TYR A 118 13.93 -17.19 6.30
N GLY A 119 14.00 -16.92 5.00
CA GLY A 119 14.32 -15.60 4.47
C GLY A 119 15.80 -15.23 4.56
N GLY A 120 16.12 -13.99 4.16
CA GLY A 120 17.49 -13.53 4.03
C GLY A 120 18.20 -13.30 5.36
N LEU A 121 17.44 -13.09 6.43
CA LEU A 121 17.97 -13.00 7.80
C LEU A 121 17.86 -14.33 8.55
N GLN A 122 17.60 -15.45 7.87
CA GLN A 122 17.57 -16.79 8.47
C GLN A 122 16.82 -16.82 9.81
N MET A 123 15.55 -16.40 9.82
CA MET A 123 14.76 -16.30 11.04
C MET A 123 14.06 -17.63 11.32
N ASP A 124 14.24 -18.21 12.51
CA ASP A 124 13.49 -19.39 12.93
C ASP A 124 12.02 -19.06 13.26
N MET A 125 11.21 -20.09 13.50
CA MET A 125 9.79 -19.91 13.85
C MET A 125 9.56 -19.17 15.16
N SER A 126 10.44 -19.32 16.17
CA SER A 126 10.32 -18.65 17.45
C SER A 126 10.55 -17.15 17.30
N PHE A 127 11.63 -16.77 16.61
CA PHE A 127 11.97 -15.40 16.25
C PHE A 127 10.84 -14.74 15.45
N GLN A 128 10.30 -15.44 14.45
CA GLN A 128 9.17 -14.94 13.67
C GLN A 128 7.89 -14.78 14.51
N ARG A 129 7.63 -15.67 15.48
CA ARG A 129 6.50 -15.53 16.41
C ARG A 129 6.69 -14.35 17.36
N SER A 130 7.89 -14.15 17.89
CA SER A 130 8.18 -13.06 18.85
C SER A 130 8.18 -11.69 18.19
N TYR A 131 8.80 -11.57 17.01
CA TYR A 131 9.05 -10.26 16.40
C TYR A 131 8.29 -10.04 15.10
N GLY A 132 7.71 -11.07 14.49
CA GLY A 132 7.08 -10.99 13.18
C GLY A 132 5.63 -11.46 13.14
N LEU A 133 4.95 -11.62 14.28
CA LEU A 133 3.66 -12.32 14.39
C LEU A 133 2.60 -11.88 13.36
N THR A 134 2.47 -10.57 13.14
CA THR A 134 1.51 -10.03 12.16
C THR A 134 1.84 -10.44 10.73
N LEU A 135 3.12 -10.47 10.36
CA LEU A 135 3.56 -10.93 9.04
C LEU A 135 3.41 -12.45 8.93
N LEU A 136 3.78 -13.18 9.99
CA LEU A 136 3.65 -14.63 10.05
C LEU A 136 2.19 -15.07 9.81
N ARG A 137 1.23 -14.44 10.48
CA ARG A 137 -0.21 -14.75 10.31
C ARG A 137 -0.75 -14.40 8.93
N ARG A 138 -0.21 -13.37 8.28
CA ARG A 138 -0.75 -12.85 7.01
C ARG A 138 -0.08 -13.43 5.76
N LYS A 139 1.20 -13.82 5.88
CA LYS A 139 2.04 -14.20 4.75
C LYS A 139 2.73 -15.54 4.95
N GLY A 140 2.58 -16.20 6.09
CA GLY A 140 3.39 -17.36 6.44
C GLY A 140 4.83 -16.95 6.77
N THR A 141 5.79 -17.82 6.52
CA THR A 141 7.19 -17.67 6.97
C THR A 141 7.96 -16.57 6.25
N ALA A 142 9.12 -16.17 6.79
CA ALA A 142 9.88 -14.99 6.38
C ALA A 142 10.30 -14.98 4.90
N ASN A 143 10.47 -16.13 4.27
CA ASN A 143 10.69 -16.24 2.82
C ASN A 143 9.54 -15.64 1.99
N ASN A 144 8.32 -15.56 2.52
CA ASN A 144 7.19 -14.93 1.84
C ASN A 144 7.14 -13.42 2.05
N TRP A 145 7.95 -12.88 2.96
CA TRP A 145 7.95 -11.45 3.28
C TRP A 145 8.79 -10.67 2.26
N MET A 146 8.55 -9.37 2.17
CA MET A 146 9.44 -8.46 1.43
C MET A 146 10.75 -8.28 2.22
N PRO A 147 11.88 -8.00 1.55
CA PRO A 147 13.15 -7.71 2.23
C PRO A 147 13.00 -6.66 3.34
N VAL A 148 12.30 -5.57 3.05
CA VAL A 148 12.05 -4.49 4.01
C VAL A 148 11.25 -4.96 5.23
N GLU A 149 10.34 -5.91 5.06
CA GLU A 149 9.56 -6.46 6.17
C GLU A 149 10.43 -7.31 7.08
N GLN A 150 11.34 -8.12 6.53
CA GLN A 150 12.32 -8.87 7.30
C GLN A 150 13.24 -7.92 8.08
N MET A 151 13.73 -6.85 7.44
CA MET A 151 14.55 -5.84 8.12
C MET A 151 13.78 -5.16 9.27
N TRP A 152 12.51 -4.82 9.10
CA TRP A 152 11.69 -4.27 10.19
C TRP A 152 11.43 -5.26 11.34
N VAL A 153 11.40 -6.56 11.06
CA VAL A 153 11.35 -7.59 12.11
C VAL A 153 12.69 -7.68 12.85
N GLY A 154 13.81 -7.60 12.13
CA GLY A 154 15.15 -7.47 12.74
C GLY A 154 15.27 -6.23 13.63
N GLU A 155 14.80 -5.07 13.15
CA GLU A 155 14.72 -3.83 13.91
C GLU A 155 13.90 -3.95 15.18
N ARG A 156 12.80 -4.70 15.15
CA ARG A 156 11.99 -4.96 16.34
C ARG A 156 12.75 -5.80 17.36
N ALA A 157 13.49 -6.83 16.91
CA ALA A 157 14.33 -7.64 17.79
C ALA A 157 15.48 -6.82 18.39
N LEU A 158 16.11 -5.97 17.57
CA LEU A 158 17.15 -5.04 18.01
C LEU A 158 16.65 -4.12 19.13
N ARG A 159 15.51 -3.45 18.93
CA ARG A 159 14.88 -2.59 19.95
C ARG A 159 14.45 -3.35 21.21
N ALA A 160 14.16 -4.64 21.09
CA ALA A 160 13.83 -5.51 22.22
C ALA A 160 15.07 -6.02 22.98
N GLY A 161 16.27 -5.53 22.65
CA GLY A 161 17.51 -5.83 23.37
C GLY A 161 18.30 -7.03 22.83
N ARG A 162 17.89 -7.64 21.70
CA ARG A 162 18.65 -8.77 21.12
C ARG A 162 19.99 -8.35 20.52
N GLY A 163 20.17 -7.08 20.18
CA GLY A 163 21.34 -6.66 19.39
C GLY A 163 21.36 -7.34 18.02
N PHE A 164 22.57 -7.50 17.47
CA PHE A 164 22.85 -8.32 16.28
C PHE A 164 23.31 -9.75 16.65
N TYR A 165 23.27 -10.11 17.94
CA TYR A 165 23.70 -11.42 18.45
C TYR A 165 22.93 -12.65 17.92
N PRO A 166 21.70 -12.56 17.36
CA PRO A 166 21.11 -13.69 16.66
C PRO A 166 21.91 -14.16 15.43
N TRP A 167 22.80 -13.32 14.90
CA TRP A 167 23.64 -13.60 13.74
C TRP A 167 25.13 -13.48 14.07
N PRO A 168 25.67 -14.27 15.03
CA PRO A 168 26.96 -13.97 15.65
C PRO A 168 28.14 -13.97 14.66
N ASN A 169 28.15 -14.88 13.68
CA ASN A 169 29.22 -14.97 12.69
C ASN A 169 29.13 -13.85 11.65
N ALA A 170 27.94 -13.62 11.10
CA ALA A 170 27.72 -12.54 10.14
C ALA A 170 27.90 -11.16 10.80
N ALA A 171 27.44 -10.96 12.03
CA ALA A 171 27.56 -9.71 12.77
C ALA A 171 29.03 -9.32 13.00
N ARG A 172 29.91 -10.27 13.37
CA ARG A 172 31.36 -10.02 13.46
C ARG A 172 31.96 -9.64 12.10
N LYS A 173 31.61 -10.36 11.03
CA LYS A 173 32.06 -10.04 9.67
C LYS A 173 31.59 -8.66 9.20
N CYS A 174 30.45 -8.20 9.72
CA CYS A 174 29.88 -6.89 9.45
C CYS A 174 30.32 -5.79 10.43
N GLY A 175 31.15 -6.11 11.45
CA GLY A 175 31.60 -5.15 12.47
C GLY A 175 30.47 -4.62 13.37
N LEU A 176 29.45 -5.45 13.63
CA LEU A 176 28.25 -5.08 14.39
C LEU A 176 28.30 -5.50 15.87
N ILE A 177 29.16 -6.48 16.20
CA ILE A 177 29.46 -6.99 17.53
C ILE A 177 30.93 -7.40 17.62
#